data_AF-A0A2T4LNN1-F1
#
_entry.id   AF-A0A2T4LNN1-F1
#
_cell.length_a   1.000
_cell.length_b   1.000
_cell.length_c   1.000
_cell.angle_alpha   90.00
_cell.angle_beta   90.00
_cell.angle_gamma   90.00
#
_symmetry.space_group_name_H-M   'P 1'
#
loop_
_entity.id
_entity.type
_entity.pdbx_description
1 polymer ?
#
loop_
_entity_poly.entity_id
_entity_poly.type
_entity_poly.pdbx_seq_one_letter_code
_entity_poly.pdbx_strand_id
1 'polypeptide(L)'
;YNEWTGWENKFDGLEKTVDAQAKANTAENNARLYTDSKVFNLHKTLFEGTAKGVDSTIPLAETLDNFIFLYIYGNFDGGNFAETGDPNGTSDIVIDRTNVIGTDGAHATVFECVIQKASRTQLKIVSDTYHGINSGNGSGPNANRFTITKIVGVRKYADTTQPV
;
A
#
# COMPACT_ATOMS: atom_id res chain seq x y z
N TYR A 1 78.31 8.56 25.23
CA TYR A 1 77.46 8.86 24.08
C TYR A 1 76.05 9.05 24.62
N ASN A 2 75.47 10.25 24.48
CA ASN A 2 74.06 10.46 24.84
C ASN A 2 73.23 9.96 23.66
N GLU A 3 72.55 8.84 23.86
CA GLU A 3 71.63 8.30 22.86
C GLU A 3 70.43 9.25 22.74
N TRP A 4 70.27 9.76 21.53
CA TRP A 4 69.20 10.70 21.18
C TRP A 4 67.91 9.88 20.98
N THR A 5 67.05 9.82 22.00
CA THR A 5 65.82 8.99 22.02
C THR A 5 64.57 9.71 21.49
N GLY A 6 64.73 10.83 20.79
CA GLY A 6 63.64 11.79 20.52
C GLY A 6 62.86 11.63 19.21
N TRP A 7 62.97 10.53 18.46
CA TRP A 7 62.17 10.37 17.23
C TRP A 7 60.83 9.69 17.55
N GLU A 8 59.81 10.48 17.86
CA GLU A 8 58.42 10.01 17.75
C GLU A 8 58.00 10.02 16.27
N ASN A 9 57.54 8.88 15.78
CA ASN A 9 57.06 8.75 14.42
C ASN A 9 55.71 9.48 14.30
N LYS A 10 55.72 10.71 13.78
CA LYS A 10 54.52 11.58 13.67
C LYS A 10 53.33 10.96 12.89
N PHE A 11 53.53 9.80 12.27
CA PHE A 11 52.51 9.06 11.53
C PHE A 11 51.75 8.03 12.37
N ASP A 12 52.19 7.70 13.59
CA ASP A 12 51.57 6.64 14.43
C ASP A 12 50.19 7.00 15.01
N GLY A 13 49.73 8.24 14.84
CA GLY A 13 48.40 8.68 15.24
C GLY A 13 47.46 9.06 14.09
N LEU A 14 47.92 8.94 12.84
CA LEU A 14 47.11 9.28 11.66
C LEU A 14 46.29 8.07 11.21
N GLU A 15 45.05 8.31 10.81
CA GLU A 15 44.18 7.27 10.26
C GLU A 15 44.84 6.63 9.03
N LYS A 16 44.92 5.29 9.04
CA LYS A 16 45.43 4.55 7.89
C LYS A 16 44.33 4.45 6.85
N THR A 17 44.72 4.40 5.58
CA THR A 17 43.78 4.22 4.46
C THR A 17 42.90 2.98 4.62
N VAL A 18 43.45 1.90 5.19
CA VAL A 18 42.69 0.67 5.48
C VAL A 18 41.60 0.89 6.53
N ASP A 19 41.88 1.69 7.57
CA ASP A 19 40.92 1.98 8.63
C ASP A 19 39.81 2.91 8.11
N ALA A 20 40.18 3.91 7.31
CA ALA A 20 39.24 4.78 6.61
C ALA A 20 38.34 3.97 5.66
N GLN A 21 38.92 3.03 4.89
CA GLN A 21 38.16 2.16 4.00
C GLN A 21 37.20 1.24 4.78
N ALA A 22 37.63 0.67 5.91
CA ALA A 22 36.78 -0.17 6.74
C ALA A 22 35.58 0.61 7.30
N LYS A 23 35.80 1.86 7.75
CA LYS A 23 34.71 2.75 8.20
C LYS A 23 33.76 3.11 7.05
N ALA A 24 34.31 3.44 5.88
CA ALA A 24 33.51 3.74 4.68
C ALA A 24 32.63 2.54 4.29
N ASN A 25 33.20 1.33 4.21
CA ASN A 25 32.47 0.10 3.91
C ASN A 25 31.38 -0.19 4.96
N THR A 26 31.63 0.14 6.23
CA THR A 26 30.65 -0.04 7.31
C THR A 26 29.49 0.93 7.16
N ALA A 27 29.78 2.21 6.90
CA ALA A 27 28.77 3.24 6.66
C ALA A 27 27.91 2.92 5.44
N GLU A 28 28.53 2.51 4.33
CA GLU A 28 27.84 2.10 3.11
C GLU A 28 26.91 0.90 3.36
N ASN A 29 27.40 -0.14 4.04
CA ASN A 29 26.58 -1.30 4.36
C ASN A 29 25.39 -0.95 5.26
N ASN A 30 25.60 -0.09 6.26
CA ASN A 30 24.51 0.36 7.13
C ASN A 30 23.46 1.15 6.35
N ALA A 31 23.90 2.05 5.46
CA ALA A 31 23.00 2.83 4.60
C ALA A 31 22.21 1.94 3.64
N ARG A 32 22.86 0.93 3.05
CA ARG A 32 22.21 -0.07 2.17
C ARG A 32 21.16 -0.87 2.93
N LEU A 33 21.52 -1.45 4.08
CA LEU A 33 20.58 -2.24 4.89
C LEU A 33 19.38 -1.41 5.37
N TYR A 34 19.62 -0.16 5.78
CA TYR A 34 18.55 0.77 6.14
C TYR A 34 17.62 1.02 4.95
N THR A 35 18.18 1.33 3.78
CA THR A 35 17.41 1.62 2.58
C THR A 35 16.61 0.39 2.12
N ASP A 36 17.24 -0.78 2.05
CA ASP A 36 16.59 -2.04 1.70
C ASP A 36 15.41 -2.34 2.63
N SER A 37 15.60 -2.14 3.95
CA SER A 37 14.55 -2.31 4.95
C SER A 37 13.39 -1.33 4.72
N LYS A 38 13.68 -0.05 4.43
CA LYS A 38 12.63 0.95 4.18
C LYS A 38 11.87 0.65 2.88
N VAL A 39 12.56 0.31 1.81
CA VAL A 39 11.97 0.01 0.50
C VAL A 39 11.11 -1.26 0.56
N PHE A 40 11.60 -2.33 1.20
CA PHE A 40 10.85 -3.57 1.36
C PHE A 40 9.54 -3.38 2.13
N ASN A 41 9.52 -2.44 3.08
CA ASN A 41 8.36 -2.17 3.92
C ASN A 41 7.42 -1.09 3.37
N LEU A 42 7.61 -0.60 2.14
CA LEU A 42 6.72 0.41 1.54
C LEU A 42 5.29 -0.09 1.34
N HIS A 43 5.10 -1.40 1.19
CA HIS A 43 3.80 -2.01 0.98
C HIS A 43 3.46 -2.97 2.11
N LYS A 44 2.18 -3.02 2.48
CA LYS A 44 1.66 -3.97 3.45
C LYS A 44 0.33 -4.54 2.97
N THR A 45 0.21 -5.86 2.90
CA THR A 45 -1.09 -6.50 2.79
C THR A 45 -1.89 -6.21 4.06
N LEU A 46 -2.98 -5.47 3.90
CA LEU A 46 -3.92 -5.12 4.96
C LEU A 46 -5.05 -6.13 5.09
N PHE A 47 -5.45 -6.71 3.97
CA PHE A 47 -6.50 -7.72 3.93
C PHE A 47 -6.17 -8.71 2.81
N GLU A 48 -6.40 -9.99 3.06
CA GLU A 48 -6.38 -11.07 2.09
C GLU A 48 -7.44 -12.09 2.54
N GLY A 49 -8.46 -12.30 1.72
CA GLY A 49 -9.66 -13.04 2.12
C GLY A 49 -10.79 -12.88 1.11
N THR A 50 -12.04 -12.98 1.58
CA THR A 50 -13.23 -12.84 0.73
C THR A 50 -14.27 -11.99 1.45
N ALA A 51 -14.57 -10.80 0.92
CA ALA A 51 -15.67 -9.95 1.36
C ALA A 51 -16.58 -9.65 0.15
N LYS A 52 -17.83 -10.12 0.19
CA LYS A 52 -18.73 -10.12 -0.97
C LYS A 52 -20.08 -9.48 -0.67
N GLY A 53 -20.44 -8.47 -1.43
CA GLY A 53 -21.72 -7.79 -1.33
C GLY A 53 -21.89 -6.94 -0.07
N VAL A 54 -23.04 -6.26 -0.01
CA VAL A 54 -23.38 -5.31 1.04
C VAL A 54 -23.35 -5.96 2.42
N ASP A 55 -22.97 -5.16 3.41
CA ASP A 55 -22.74 -5.53 4.81
C ASP A 55 -21.50 -6.38 5.10
N SER A 56 -20.77 -6.82 4.06
CA SER A 56 -19.49 -7.49 4.25
C SER A 56 -18.48 -6.59 4.95
N THR A 57 -17.94 -7.11 6.05
CA THR A 57 -16.89 -6.45 6.84
C THR A 57 -15.52 -6.90 6.37
N ILE A 58 -14.59 -5.96 6.25
CA ILE A 58 -13.22 -6.17 5.80
C ILE A 58 -12.29 -5.72 6.94
N PRO A 59 -11.84 -6.64 7.82
CA PRO A 59 -10.89 -6.30 8.87
C PRO A 59 -9.52 -6.02 8.25
N LEU A 60 -8.84 -4.99 8.74
CA LEU A 60 -7.51 -4.59 8.29
C LEU A 60 -6.45 -4.98 9.32
N ALA A 61 -5.30 -5.44 8.84
CA ALA A 61 -4.18 -5.87 9.68
C ALA A 61 -3.53 -4.74 10.50
N GLU A 62 -3.71 -3.48 10.10
CA GLU A 62 -3.26 -2.29 10.82
C GLU A 62 -4.08 -1.06 10.40
N THR A 63 -3.90 0.06 11.11
CA THR A 63 -4.65 1.30 10.86
C THR A 63 -4.37 1.91 9.49
N LEU A 64 -5.42 2.38 8.82
CA LEU A 64 -5.36 3.17 7.59
C LEU A 64 -4.51 4.45 7.73
N ASP A 65 -4.32 4.95 8.96
CA ASP A 65 -3.51 6.15 9.23
C ASP A 65 -2.04 6.00 8.81
N ASN A 66 -1.55 4.76 8.71
CA ASN A 66 -0.19 4.43 8.31
C ASN A 66 0.03 4.52 6.79
N PHE A 67 -1.01 4.76 6.00
CA PHE A 67 -0.95 4.67 4.53
C PHE A 67 -1.35 5.97 3.86
N ILE A 68 -0.72 6.28 2.72
CA ILE A 68 -1.13 7.36 1.82
C ILE A 68 -2.03 6.87 0.70
N PHE A 69 -2.05 5.56 0.44
CA PHE A 69 -2.67 4.98 -0.74
C PHE A 69 -3.02 3.51 -0.52
N LEU A 70 -4.11 3.04 -1.13
CA LEU A 70 -4.51 1.63 -1.14
C LEU A 70 -4.58 1.10 -2.57
N TYR A 71 -4.12 -0.13 -2.78
CA TYR A 71 -4.52 -0.99 -3.89
C TYR A 71 -5.57 -1.97 -3.41
N ILE A 72 -6.72 -2.00 -4.08
CA ILE A 72 -7.85 -2.86 -3.77
C ILE A 72 -8.06 -3.81 -4.95
N TYR A 73 -7.99 -5.11 -4.69
CA TYR A 73 -8.17 -6.15 -5.68
C TYR A 73 -9.43 -6.94 -5.40
N GLY A 74 -10.04 -7.40 -6.46
CA GLY A 74 -11.25 -8.18 -6.37
C GLY A 74 -11.75 -8.64 -7.72
N ASN A 75 -12.98 -9.10 -7.72
CA ASN A 75 -13.70 -9.45 -8.93
C ASN A 75 -15.14 -8.95 -8.85
N PHE A 76 -15.70 -8.71 -10.03
CA PHE A 76 -17.11 -8.46 -10.27
C PHE A 76 -17.57 -9.35 -11.43
N ASP A 77 -18.84 -9.28 -11.81
CA ASP A 77 -19.35 -10.11 -12.91
C ASP A 77 -18.69 -9.83 -14.27
N GLY A 78 -18.03 -8.68 -14.44
CA GLY A 78 -17.22 -8.38 -15.62
C GLY A 78 -15.77 -8.84 -15.55
N GLY A 79 -15.35 -9.50 -14.46
CA GLY A 79 -14.02 -10.08 -14.31
C GLY A 79 -13.25 -9.52 -13.11
N ASN A 80 -11.92 -9.64 -13.16
CA ASN A 80 -11.04 -9.17 -12.10
C ASN A 80 -10.79 -7.67 -12.21
N PHE A 81 -10.55 -7.00 -11.09
CA PHE A 81 -10.14 -5.61 -11.06
C PHE A 81 -9.02 -5.35 -10.06
N ALA A 82 -8.32 -4.24 -10.32
CA ALA A 82 -7.49 -3.53 -9.35
C ALA A 82 -7.95 -2.07 -9.35
N GLU A 83 -8.21 -1.52 -8.17
CA GLU A 83 -8.65 -0.14 -7.93
C GLU A 83 -7.76 0.54 -6.90
N THR A 84 -7.76 1.86 -6.92
CA THR A 84 -7.04 2.70 -5.96
C THR A 84 -8.01 3.25 -4.92
N GLY A 85 -7.57 3.37 -3.68
CA GLY A 85 -8.38 3.92 -2.60
C GLY A 85 -7.61 4.94 -1.78
N ASP A 86 -8.25 6.04 -1.41
CA ASP A 86 -7.71 6.99 -0.44
C ASP A 86 -7.95 6.46 0.98
N PRO A 87 -6.91 6.15 1.77
CA PRO A 87 -7.06 5.71 3.16
C PRO A 87 -7.43 6.85 4.13
N ASN A 88 -7.30 8.12 3.74
CA ASN A 88 -7.46 9.27 4.64
C ASN A 88 -8.92 9.65 4.89
N GLY A 89 -9.15 10.37 5.99
CA GLY A 89 -10.47 10.91 6.34
C GLY A 89 -11.56 9.84 6.50
N THR A 90 -12.80 10.26 6.29
CA THR A 90 -14.01 9.45 6.47
C THR A 90 -14.80 9.22 5.18
N SER A 91 -14.40 9.85 4.06
CA SER A 91 -15.06 9.65 2.77
C SER A 91 -14.98 8.20 2.32
N ASP A 92 -16.06 7.72 1.72
CA ASP A 92 -16.13 6.36 1.19
C ASP A 92 -15.23 6.18 -0.03
N ILE A 93 -14.83 4.94 -0.28
CA ILE A 93 -14.10 4.54 -1.48
C ILE A 93 -15.13 3.98 -2.46
N VAL A 94 -15.22 4.57 -3.63
CA VAL A 94 -16.14 4.13 -4.69
C VAL A 94 -15.35 3.36 -5.74
N ILE A 95 -15.84 2.18 -6.10
CA ILE A 95 -15.31 1.33 -7.17
C ILE A 95 -16.38 1.26 -8.25
N ASP A 96 -16.16 1.94 -9.37
CA ASP A 96 -17.02 1.87 -10.54
C ASP A 96 -16.38 1.00 -11.63
N ARG A 97 -17.17 0.13 -12.26
CA ARG A 97 -16.71 -0.73 -13.35
C ARG A 97 -17.76 -0.79 -14.43
N THR A 98 -17.34 -0.76 -15.68
CA THR A 98 -18.23 -1.00 -16.82
C THR A 98 -17.87 -2.33 -17.47
N ASN A 99 -18.87 -3.18 -17.68
CA ASN A 99 -18.75 -4.36 -18.50
C ASN A 99 -19.49 -4.14 -19.82
N VAL A 100 -18.78 -4.17 -20.93
CA VAL A 100 -19.37 -4.08 -22.28
C VAL A 100 -19.33 -5.47 -22.90
N ILE A 101 -20.50 -6.11 -22.97
CA ILE A 101 -20.65 -7.44 -23.54
C ILE A 101 -21.34 -7.33 -24.90
N GLY A 102 -20.94 -8.20 -25.83
CA GLY A 102 -21.48 -8.26 -27.19
C GLY A 102 -20.62 -7.47 -28.18
N THR A 103 -20.96 -7.59 -29.47
CA THR A 103 -20.21 -6.97 -30.57
C THR A 103 -20.52 -5.49 -30.79
N ASP A 104 -21.63 -5.01 -30.22
CA ASP A 104 -22.17 -3.66 -30.41
C ASP A 104 -22.43 -2.92 -29.08
N GLY A 105 -22.10 -3.54 -27.94
CA GLY A 105 -22.33 -2.97 -26.62
C GLY A 105 -23.80 -2.93 -26.16
N ALA A 106 -24.70 -3.66 -26.83
CA ALA A 106 -26.12 -3.69 -26.49
C ALA A 106 -26.41 -4.10 -25.02
N HIS A 107 -25.48 -4.84 -24.40
CA HIS A 107 -25.59 -5.37 -23.04
C HIS A 107 -24.63 -4.69 -22.05
N ALA A 108 -24.17 -3.48 -22.36
CA ALA A 108 -23.31 -2.73 -21.47
C ALA A 108 -23.97 -2.49 -20.10
N THR A 109 -23.23 -2.78 -19.03
CA THR A 109 -23.69 -2.67 -17.65
C THR A 109 -22.63 -1.94 -16.83
N VAL A 110 -23.05 -0.91 -16.10
CA VAL A 110 -22.23 -0.21 -15.11
C VAL A 110 -22.47 -0.85 -13.75
N PHE A 111 -21.41 -1.06 -12.99
CA PHE A 111 -21.41 -1.63 -11.66
C PHE A 111 -20.76 -0.63 -10.71
N GLU A 112 -21.28 -0.50 -9.50
CA GLU A 112 -20.72 0.36 -8.46
C GLU A 112 -20.67 -0.40 -7.13
N CYS A 113 -19.54 -0.32 -6.45
CA CYS A 113 -19.38 -0.77 -5.07
C CYS A 113 -18.87 0.38 -4.22
N VAL A 114 -19.52 0.63 -3.08
CA VAL A 114 -19.09 1.65 -2.12
C VAL A 114 -18.57 0.96 -0.88
N ILE A 115 -17.33 1.27 -0.53
CA ILE A 115 -16.63 0.78 0.66
C ILE A 115 -16.50 1.92 1.66
N GLN A 116 -17.18 1.78 2.78
CA GLN A 116 -17.12 2.70 3.90
C GLN A 116 -15.95 2.38 4.84
N LYS A 117 -15.31 3.45 5.34
CA LYS A 117 -14.33 3.38 6.44
C LYS A 117 -15.05 3.31 7.79
N ALA A 118 -15.59 2.14 8.12
CA ALA A 118 -16.33 1.91 9.37
C ALA A 118 -15.48 2.23 10.62
N SER A 119 -14.17 1.96 10.55
CA SER A 119 -13.16 2.47 11.48
C SER A 119 -11.82 2.60 10.75
N ARG A 120 -10.77 3.03 11.46
CA ARG A 120 -9.41 3.06 10.89
C ARG A 120 -8.82 1.67 10.67
N THR A 121 -9.39 0.61 11.23
CA THR A 121 -8.95 -0.79 11.10
C THR A 121 -10.00 -1.69 10.47
N GLN A 122 -11.10 -1.13 9.97
CA GLN A 122 -12.21 -1.90 9.40
C GLN A 122 -12.88 -1.12 8.27
N LEU A 123 -13.01 -1.78 7.12
CA LEU A 123 -13.86 -1.31 6.03
C LEU A 123 -15.16 -2.12 5.97
N LYS A 124 -16.18 -1.60 5.30
CA LYS A 124 -17.46 -2.27 5.10
C LYS A 124 -18.01 -1.95 3.71
N ILE A 125 -18.50 -2.96 2.99
CA ILE A 125 -19.26 -2.72 1.75
C ILE A 125 -20.64 -2.21 2.15
N VAL A 126 -21.01 -1.00 1.73
CA VAL A 126 -22.28 -0.35 2.08
C VAL A 126 -23.23 -0.19 0.90
N SER A 127 -22.73 -0.35 -0.32
CA SER A 127 -23.53 -0.38 -1.54
C SER A 127 -22.84 -1.30 -2.56
N ASP A 128 -23.63 -2.09 -3.27
CA ASP A 128 -23.17 -2.93 -4.38
C ASP A 128 -24.31 -2.99 -5.40
N THR A 129 -24.18 -2.26 -6.50
CA THR A 129 -25.26 -2.05 -7.47
C THR A 129 -24.78 -2.23 -8.89
N TYR A 130 -25.73 -2.41 -9.81
CA TYR A 130 -25.50 -2.29 -11.24
C TYR A 130 -26.67 -1.60 -11.94
N HIS A 131 -26.37 -1.03 -13.10
CA HIS A 131 -27.33 -0.42 -14.01
C HIS A 131 -27.04 -0.85 -15.45
N GLY A 132 -28.02 -1.46 -16.10
CA GLY A 132 -27.94 -1.77 -17.52
C GLY A 132 -28.12 -0.51 -18.36
N ILE A 133 -27.14 -0.14 -19.17
CA ILE A 133 -27.12 1.15 -19.89
C ILE A 133 -28.30 1.26 -20.86
N ASN A 134 -28.57 0.21 -21.64
CA ASN A 134 -29.66 0.22 -22.63
C ASN A 134 -31.00 -0.25 -22.05
N SER A 135 -30.97 -1.15 -21.07
CA SER A 135 -32.21 -1.66 -20.46
C SER A 135 -32.81 -0.69 -19.45
N GLY A 136 -32.01 0.25 -18.92
CA GLY A 136 -32.42 1.19 -17.88
C GLY A 136 -32.68 0.51 -16.52
N ASN A 137 -32.41 -0.79 -16.40
CA ASN A 137 -32.74 -1.57 -15.22
C ASN A 137 -31.65 -1.39 -14.15
N GLY A 138 -32.03 -0.86 -13.00
CA GLY A 138 -31.22 -0.84 -11.79
C GLY A 138 -31.41 -2.09 -10.95
N SER A 139 -30.34 -2.52 -10.28
CA SER A 139 -30.34 -3.73 -9.44
C SER A 139 -31.05 -3.60 -8.09
N GLY A 140 -31.29 -2.37 -7.64
CA GLY A 140 -31.51 -2.08 -6.22
C GLY A 140 -30.21 -2.17 -5.41
N PRO A 141 -30.26 -1.95 -4.08
CA PRO A 141 -29.08 -1.62 -3.26
C PRO A 141 -28.09 -2.77 -3.01
N ASN A 142 -28.51 -4.04 -3.18
CA ASN A 142 -27.76 -5.22 -2.73
C ASN A 142 -27.58 -6.25 -3.85
N ALA A 143 -27.05 -5.82 -5.00
CA ALA A 143 -26.79 -6.69 -6.13
C ALA A 143 -25.72 -7.75 -5.84
N ASN A 144 -24.81 -7.44 -4.90
CA ASN A 144 -23.78 -8.33 -4.36
C ASN A 144 -22.88 -8.95 -5.44
N ARG A 145 -22.50 -8.15 -6.44
CA ARG A 145 -21.69 -8.56 -7.58
C ARG A 145 -20.20 -8.37 -7.33
N PHE A 146 -19.80 -7.48 -6.44
CA PHE A 146 -18.40 -7.27 -6.08
C PHE A 146 -17.94 -8.21 -4.98
N THR A 147 -16.73 -8.71 -5.14
CA THR A 147 -15.98 -9.43 -4.11
C THR A 147 -14.61 -8.79 -3.98
N ILE A 148 -14.28 -8.30 -2.78
CA ILE A 148 -12.95 -7.81 -2.44
C ILE A 148 -12.13 -8.98 -1.94
N THR A 149 -10.95 -9.19 -2.53
CA THR A 149 -10.08 -10.33 -2.21
C THR A 149 -8.78 -9.93 -1.56
N LYS A 150 -8.29 -8.71 -1.84
CA LYS A 150 -7.03 -8.24 -1.26
C LYS A 150 -6.99 -6.71 -1.17
N ILE A 151 -6.41 -6.20 -0.10
CA ILE A 151 -6.08 -4.78 0.05
C ILE A 151 -4.61 -4.66 0.44
N VAL A 152 -3.87 -3.83 -0.29
CA VAL A 152 -2.47 -3.51 -0.01
C VAL A 152 -2.36 -2.00 0.24
N GLY A 153 -1.83 -1.60 1.39
CA GLY A 153 -1.54 -0.21 1.68
C GLY A 153 -0.12 0.16 1.27
N VAL A 154 0.05 1.37 0.71
CA VAL A 154 1.35 2.03 0.50
C VAL A 154 1.62 2.96 1.67
N ARG A 155 2.69 2.68 2.43
CA ARG A 155 2.99 3.38 3.67
C ARG A 155 3.21 4.86 3.40
N LYS A 156 2.78 5.70 4.35
CA LYS A 156 3.31 7.06 4.45
C LYS A 156 4.83 6.92 4.62
N TYR A 157 5.61 7.60 3.77
CA TYR A 157 7.02 7.79 4.08
C TYR A 157 7.09 8.40 5.48
N ALA A 158 8.01 7.90 6.31
CA ALA A 158 8.19 8.44 7.65
C ALA A 158 8.39 9.96 7.51
N ASP A 159 7.46 10.75 8.04
CA ASP A 159 7.78 12.13 8.43
C ASP A 159 8.80 11.99 9.56
N THR A 160 10.08 12.11 9.22
CA THR A 160 11.21 11.76 10.07
C THR A 160 11.48 12.87 11.08
N THR A 161 10.60 13.06 12.06
CA THR A 161 11.11 13.35 13.41
C THR A 161 11.65 12.04 13.98
N GLN A 162 12.81 11.60 13.48
CA GLN A 162 13.59 10.53 14.09
C GLN A 162 14.45 11.17 15.20
N PRO A 163 14.37 10.73 16.47
CA PRO A 163 15.49 10.92 17.36
C PRO A 163 16.66 10.05 16.88
N VAL A 164 17.85 10.65 16.89
CA VAL A 164 19.16 10.00 16.77
C VAL A 164 19.35 8.84 17.73
#